data_AF-A0A1S3GWF2-F1
#
_entry.id   AF-A0A1S3GWF2-F1
#
_cell.length_a   1.000
_cell.length_b   1.000
_cell.length_c   1.000
_cell.angle_alpha   90.00
_cell.angle_beta   90.00
_cell.angle_gamma   90.00
#
_symmetry.space_group_name_H-M   'P 1'
#
loop_
_entity.id
_entity.type
_entity.pdbx_description
1 polymer ?
#
loop_
_entity_poly.entity_id
_entity_poly.type
_entity_poly.pdbx_seq_one_letter_code
_entity_poly.pdbx_strand_id
1 'polypeptide(L)'
;MAPPCRFALELPGCALLHFAVGGAGGADGARPDARLAALLGPPGRSFSLCVSAGAGGARVRAARLHQRLRGRLQRGPFRGCQLCPLLGYGGGPDGGLQRGFLLRDPHGGPDTRRALLELVGACPEPERPHLGEFEADARGALWLRLWALRDSGRQHPGERARVLPLPEPPLHPAMPTLHSYMVFSDRDAARTVLQE
;
A
#
# COMPACT_ATOMS: atom_id res chain seq x y z
N MET A 1 -17.40 -14.15 0.91
CA MET A 1 -16.94 -12.82 0.46
C MET A 1 -15.59 -12.55 1.10
N ALA A 2 -14.59 -12.11 0.34
CA ALA A 2 -13.29 -11.76 0.93
C ALA A 2 -13.48 -10.54 1.86
N PRO A 3 -12.91 -10.56 3.07
CA PRO A 3 -12.98 -9.41 3.97
C PRO A 3 -12.30 -8.18 3.33
N PRO A 4 -12.79 -6.97 3.61
CA PRO A 4 -12.22 -5.74 3.04
C PRO A 4 -10.78 -5.55 3.53
N CYS A 5 -9.89 -5.15 2.62
CA CYS A 5 -8.52 -4.78 2.96
C CYS A 5 -8.52 -3.41 3.62
N ARG A 6 -7.92 -3.27 4.80
CA ARG A 6 -7.83 -1.99 5.51
C ARG A 6 -6.44 -1.38 5.35
N PHE A 7 -6.37 -0.07 5.40
CA PHE A 7 -5.14 0.69 5.23
C PHE A 7 -5.05 1.79 6.28
N ALA A 8 -3.83 2.04 6.75
CA ALA A 8 -3.45 3.20 7.53
C ALA A 8 -2.38 3.99 6.77
N LEU A 9 -2.64 5.27 6.55
CA LEU A 9 -1.75 6.20 5.86
C LEU A 9 -1.11 7.14 6.87
N GLU A 10 0.22 7.19 6.89
CA GLU A 10 0.97 8.12 7.73
C GLU A 10 1.14 9.46 7.01
N LEU A 11 0.56 10.51 7.60
CA LEU A 11 0.68 11.88 7.13
C LEU A 11 1.85 12.62 7.79
N PRO A 12 2.31 13.74 7.20
CA PRO A 12 3.23 14.65 7.89
C PRO A 12 2.67 15.05 9.26
N GLY A 13 3.52 15.03 10.29
CA GLY A 13 3.11 15.32 11.67
C GLY A 13 2.51 14.13 12.44
N CYS A 14 2.75 12.89 11.98
CA CYS A 14 2.36 11.65 12.67
C CYS A 14 0.84 11.40 12.76
N ALA A 15 0.03 12.13 11.98
CA ALA A 15 -1.39 11.85 11.89
C ALA A 15 -1.64 10.60 11.02
N LEU A 16 -2.59 9.76 11.42
CA LEU A 16 -2.99 8.57 10.67
C LEU A 16 -4.36 8.77 10.03
N LEU A 17 -4.50 8.38 8.76
CA LEU A 17 -5.79 8.23 8.10
C LEU A 17 -6.07 6.76 7.81
N HIS A 18 -7.28 6.32 8.15
CA HIS A 18 -7.69 4.93 7.98
C HIS A 18 -8.76 4.81 6.90
N PHE A 19 -8.63 3.81 6.03
CA PHE A 19 -9.63 3.52 5.00
C PHE A 19 -9.68 2.03 4.67
N ALA A 20 -10.81 1.58 4.13
CA ALA A 20 -11.01 0.23 3.61
C ALA A 20 -11.13 0.25 2.08
N VAL A 21 -10.71 -0.85 1.48
CA VAL A 21 -10.86 -1.16 0.06
C VAL A 21 -11.64 -2.46 -0.06
N GLY A 22 -12.76 -2.40 -0.78
CA GLY A 22 -13.66 -3.54 -0.97
C GLY A 22 -14.81 -3.59 0.05
N GLY A 23 -15.88 -4.27 -0.33
CA GLY A 23 -17.13 -4.36 0.44
C GLY A 23 -18.35 -3.93 -0.39
N ALA A 24 -19.08 -4.91 -0.92
CA ALA A 24 -20.45 -4.72 -1.40
C ALA A 24 -21.38 -4.89 -0.20
N GLY A 25 -21.75 -3.81 0.47
CA GLY A 25 -22.75 -3.88 1.53
C GLY A 25 -22.62 -2.75 2.55
N GLY A 26 -23.45 -1.72 2.39
CA GLY A 26 -23.73 -0.77 3.46
C GLY A 26 -22.83 0.46 3.49
N ALA A 27 -22.84 1.28 2.44
CA ALA A 27 -22.38 2.67 2.53
C ALA A 27 -23.21 3.57 1.61
N ASP A 28 -24.52 3.41 1.69
CA ASP A 28 -25.47 4.44 1.27
C ASP A 28 -25.52 5.45 2.43
N GLY A 29 -24.59 6.41 2.44
CA GLY A 29 -24.55 7.47 3.47
C GLY A 29 -23.21 7.71 4.17
N ALA A 30 -22.13 6.97 3.87
CA ALA A 30 -20.81 7.35 4.36
C ALA A 30 -20.40 8.66 3.69
N ARG A 31 -20.43 9.77 4.44
CA ARG A 31 -20.01 11.08 3.95
C ARG A 31 -18.58 10.98 3.41
N PRO A 32 -18.29 11.59 2.25
CA PRO A 32 -16.93 11.68 1.75
C PRO A 32 -16.05 12.32 2.83
N ASP A 33 -14.99 11.63 3.25
CA ASP A 33 -13.98 12.25 4.09
C ASP A 33 -13.21 13.24 3.22
N ALA A 34 -13.38 14.53 3.48
CA ALA A 34 -12.76 15.60 2.71
C ALA A 34 -11.23 15.52 2.72
N ARG A 35 -10.62 15.03 3.80
CA ARG A 35 -9.16 14.86 3.90
C ARG A 35 -8.71 13.71 3.01
N LEU A 36 -9.44 12.59 3.04
CA LEU A 36 -9.15 11.44 2.18
C LEU A 36 -9.35 11.78 0.71
N ALA A 37 -10.41 12.51 0.36
CA ALA A 37 -10.67 13.01 -0.98
C ALA A 37 -9.59 13.97 -1.46
N ALA A 38 -9.11 14.88 -0.60
CA ALA A 38 -8.02 15.78 -0.94
C ALA A 38 -6.70 15.05 -1.20
N LEU A 39 -6.45 13.91 -0.54
CA LEU A 39 -5.21 13.15 -0.67
C LEU A 39 -5.23 12.15 -1.82
N LEU A 40 -6.34 11.45 -2.01
CA LEU A 40 -6.47 10.36 -2.98
C LEU A 40 -7.14 10.79 -4.28
N GLY A 41 -7.89 11.90 -4.26
CA GLY A 41 -8.62 12.43 -5.39
C GLY A 41 -7.91 13.57 -6.14
N PRO A 42 -8.60 14.18 -7.13
CA PRO A 42 -8.08 15.28 -7.94
C PRO A 42 -7.75 16.53 -7.11
N PRO A 43 -6.91 17.47 -7.62
CA PRO A 43 -6.45 17.64 -9.00
C PRO A 43 -5.23 16.80 -9.44
N GLY A 44 -4.66 15.98 -8.54
CA GLY A 44 -3.53 15.10 -8.86
C GLY A 44 -3.92 13.65 -9.16
N ARG A 45 -2.92 12.77 -9.16
CA ARG A 45 -3.08 11.31 -9.20
C ARG A 45 -2.41 10.68 -8.00
N SER A 46 -3.07 9.69 -7.41
CA SER A 46 -2.52 8.98 -6.27
C SER A 46 -2.38 7.49 -6.59
N PHE A 47 -1.28 6.89 -6.17
CA PHE A 47 -0.94 5.50 -6.42
C PHE A 47 -0.53 4.81 -5.12
N SER A 48 -1.02 3.60 -4.88
CA SER A 48 -0.54 2.74 -3.80
C SER A 48 0.46 1.72 -4.34
N LEU A 49 1.55 1.49 -3.63
CA LEU A 49 2.53 0.45 -3.93
C LEU A 49 2.79 -0.39 -2.68
N CYS A 50 2.24 -1.60 -2.61
CA CYS A 50 2.26 -2.44 -1.40
C CYS A 50 3.04 -3.74 -1.60
N VAL A 51 3.92 -4.08 -0.67
CA VAL A 51 4.63 -5.36 -0.59
C VAL A 51 4.01 -6.18 0.54
N SER A 52 3.66 -7.44 0.25
CA SER A 52 3.17 -8.38 1.27
C SER A 52 4.32 -8.77 2.21
N ALA A 53 4.14 -8.62 3.53
CA ALA A 53 5.11 -9.13 4.49
C ALA A 53 4.89 -10.64 4.67
N GLY A 54 5.83 -11.44 4.18
CA GLY A 54 5.89 -12.87 4.48
C GLY A 54 6.48 -13.17 5.87
N ALA A 55 6.61 -14.45 6.20
CA ALA A 55 7.32 -14.94 7.39
C ALA A 55 8.79 -15.29 7.06
N GLY A 56 9.66 -15.38 8.08
CA GLY A 56 11.07 -15.79 7.93
C GLY A 56 11.85 -14.97 6.89
N GLY A 57 12.63 -15.62 6.04
CA GLY A 57 13.40 -14.99 4.97
C GLY A 57 12.60 -14.12 3.99
N ALA A 58 11.31 -14.44 3.77
CA ALA A 58 10.43 -13.60 2.95
C ALA A 58 10.22 -12.22 3.58
N ARG A 59 10.25 -12.10 4.91
CA ARG A 59 10.20 -10.82 5.63
C ARG A 59 11.42 -9.96 5.33
N VAL A 60 12.61 -10.57 5.35
CA VAL A 60 13.88 -9.86 5.08
C VAL A 60 13.91 -9.40 3.62
N ARG A 61 13.51 -10.26 2.68
CA ARG A 61 13.40 -9.90 1.26
C ARG A 61 12.39 -8.76 1.04
N ALA A 62 11.20 -8.85 1.65
CA ALA A 62 10.20 -7.79 1.60
C ALA A 62 10.72 -6.45 2.17
N ALA A 63 11.47 -6.49 3.29
CA ALA A 63 12.07 -5.29 3.88
C ALA A 63 13.15 -4.67 2.98
N ARG A 64 14.02 -5.49 2.37
CA ARG A 64 15.03 -5.03 1.41
C ARG A 64 14.38 -4.41 0.17
N LEU A 65 13.33 -5.04 -0.34
CA LEU A 65 12.56 -4.50 -1.46
C LEU A 65 11.91 -3.18 -1.09
N HIS A 66 11.25 -3.08 0.07
CA HIS A 66 10.65 -1.85 0.58
C HIS A 66 11.67 -0.71 0.68
N GLN A 67 12.89 -0.98 1.17
CA GLN A 67 13.97 0.00 1.21
C GLN A 67 14.42 0.43 -0.20
N ARG A 68 14.56 -0.51 -1.13
CA ARG A 68 14.89 -0.22 -2.54
C ARG A 68 13.82 0.65 -3.21
N LEU A 69 12.54 0.32 -3.00
CA LEU A 69 11.42 1.09 -3.52
C LEU A 69 11.42 2.51 -2.97
N ARG A 70 11.61 2.70 -1.66
CA ARG A 70 11.75 4.03 -1.05
C ARG A 70 12.82 4.86 -1.74
N GLY A 71 14.01 4.28 -1.95
CA GLY A 71 15.12 4.98 -2.61
C GLY A 71 14.86 5.30 -4.09
N ARG A 72 14.06 4.49 -4.79
CA ARG A 72 13.65 4.76 -6.18
C ARG A 72 12.58 5.83 -6.26
N LEU A 73 11.55 5.75 -5.41
CA LEU A 73 10.42 6.68 -5.35
C LEU A 73 10.80 8.09 -4.89
N GLN A 74 11.99 8.28 -4.35
CA GLN A 74 12.53 9.59 -3.98
C GLN A 74 13.39 10.22 -5.10
N ARG A 75 13.50 9.58 -6.27
CA ARG A 75 14.41 9.99 -7.35
C ARG A 75 13.73 9.96 -8.72
N GLY A 76 14.42 10.55 -9.70
CA GLY A 76 14.03 10.49 -11.11
C GLY A 76 12.61 11.04 -11.35
N PRO A 77 11.73 10.30 -12.05
CA PRO A 77 10.39 10.77 -12.43
C PRO A 77 9.48 11.06 -11.23
N PHE A 78 9.84 10.59 -10.03
CA PHE A 78 9.05 10.76 -8.82
C PHE A 78 9.46 11.96 -7.95
N ARG A 79 10.46 12.75 -8.38
CA ARG A 79 11.02 13.85 -7.55
C ARG A 79 9.99 14.91 -7.16
N GLY A 80 8.96 15.12 -7.98
CA GLY A 80 7.86 16.06 -7.70
C GLY A 80 6.66 15.42 -6.97
N CYS A 81 6.73 14.13 -6.66
CA CYS A 81 5.66 13.40 -5.99
C CYS A 81 5.80 13.47 -4.47
N GLN A 82 4.67 13.45 -3.76
CA GLN A 82 4.61 13.30 -2.32
C GLN A 82 4.59 11.81 -1.98
N LEU A 83 5.48 11.36 -1.11
CA LEU A 83 5.59 9.97 -0.68
C LEU A 83 5.17 9.84 0.79
N CYS A 84 4.10 9.09 1.05
CA CYS A 84 3.59 8.81 2.39
C CYS A 84 3.69 7.30 2.70
N PRO A 85 4.12 6.89 3.90
CA PRO A 85 4.07 5.49 4.31
C PRO A 85 2.62 4.97 4.34
N LEU A 86 2.42 3.76 3.85
CA LEU A 86 1.12 3.10 3.79
C LEU A 86 1.22 1.70 4.41
N LEU A 87 0.29 1.38 5.30
CA LEU A 87 0.23 0.12 6.00
C LEU A 87 -1.10 -0.57 5.69
N GLY A 88 -1.05 -1.70 4.99
CA GLY A 88 -2.22 -2.57 4.79
C GLY A 88 -2.35 -3.57 5.92
N TYR A 89 -3.56 -3.76 6.44
CA TYR A 89 -3.85 -4.67 7.54
C TYR A 89 -5.24 -5.28 7.42
N GLY A 90 -5.39 -6.51 7.92
CA GLY A 90 -6.64 -7.26 7.83
C GLY A 90 -6.90 -7.84 6.44
N GLY A 91 -7.33 -9.10 6.41
CA GLY A 91 -7.55 -9.84 5.17
C GLY A 91 -7.30 -11.34 5.37
N GLY A 92 -8.38 -12.10 5.55
CA GLY A 92 -8.35 -13.57 5.59
C GLY A 92 -7.60 -14.20 6.79
N PRO A 93 -7.56 -15.55 6.85
CA PRO A 93 -6.94 -16.30 7.95
C PRO A 93 -5.45 -16.00 8.15
N ASP A 94 -4.76 -15.61 7.08
CA ASP A 94 -3.32 -15.31 7.11
C ASP A 94 -3.00 -13.84 7.38
N GLY A 95 -4.00 -12.96 7.48
CA GLY A 95 -3.97 -11.63 8.12
C GLY A 95 -2.72 -10.79 7.90
N GLY A 96 -2.05 -10.92 6.76
CA GLY A 96 -0.67 -10.45 6.57
C GLY A 96 -0.58 -8.93 6.56
N LEU A 97 0.32 -8.38 7.36
CA LEU A 97 0.67 -6.97 7.31
C LEU A 97 1.29 -6.66 5.93
N GLN A 98 0.74 -5.69 5.21
CA GLN A 98 1.34 -5.18 3.98
C GLN A 98 2.02 -3.86 4.28
N ARG A 99 3.24 -3.67 3.78
CA ARG A 99 3.97 -2.40 3.90
C ARG A 99 4.14 -1.80 2.53
N GLY A 100 3.90 -0.50 2.43
CA GLY A 100 3.93 0.16 1.14
C GLY A 100 4.04 1.66 1.25
N PHE A 101 3.77 2.28 0.11
CA PHE A 101 3.78 3.73 -0.03
C PHE A 101 2.55 4.19 -0.77
N LEU A 102 2.02 5.33 -0.35
CA LEU A 102 1.18 6.18 -1.18
C LEU A 102 2.08 7.19 -1.89
N LEU A 103 2.07 7.18 -3.21
CA LEU A 103 2.69 8.19 -4.05
C LEU A 103 1.61 9.09 -4.63
N ARG A 104 1.64 10.38 -4.29
CA ARG A 104 0.76 11.39 -4.87
C ARG A 104 1.55 12.25 -5.83
N ASP A 105 1.13 12.25 -7.09
CA ASP A 105 1.62 13.14 -8.15
C ASP A 105 0.67 14.33 -8.29
N PRO A 106 1.06 15.53 -7.82
CA PRO A 106 0.22 16.72 -7.92
C PRO A 106 -0.03 17.17 -9.37
N HIS A 107 0.87 16.81 -10.31
CA HIS A 107 0.78 17.23 -11.71
C HIS A 107 0.00 16.23 -12.57
N GLY A 108 -0.26 15.03 -12.04
CA GLY A 108 -1.07 13.99 -12.68
C GLY A 108 -0.54 13.54 -14.04
N GLY A 109 0.78 13.59 -14.25
CA GLY A 109 1.41 13.34 -15.54
C GLY A 109 1.41 11.85 -15.92
N PRO A 110 1.35 11.52 -17.23
CA PRO A 110 1.40 10.12 -17.69
C PRO A 110 2.74 9.43 -17.37
N ASP A 111 3.81 10.22 -17.19
CA ASP A 111 5.15 9.71 -16.91
C ASP A 111 5.26 9.01 -15.55
N THR A 112 4.57 9.51 -14.52
CA THR A 112 4.57 8.89 -13.19
C THR A 112 3.98 7.48 -13.25
N ARG A 113 2.83 7.32 -13.93
CA ARG A 113 2.18 6.01 -14.09
C ARG A 113 3.10 5.05 -14.83
N ARG A 114 3.65 5.46 -15.97
CA ARG A 114 4.57 4.62 -16.76
C ARG A 114 5.78 4.17 -15.94
N ALA A 115 6.42 5.11 -15.24
CA ALA A 115 7.59 4.80 -14.41
C ALA A 115 7.26 3.86 -13.25
N LEU A 116 6.06 3.97 -12.65
CA LEU A 116 5.60 3.02 -11.62
C LEU A 116 5.41 1.62 -12.20
N LEU A 117 4.77 1.50 -13.36
CA LEU A 117 4.58 0.23 -14.04
C LEU A 117 5.94 -0.42 -14.36
N GLU A 118 6.89 0.34 -14.91
CA GLU A 118 8.25 -0.15 -15.17
C GLU A 118 8.96 -0.60 -13.88
N LEU A 119 8.84 0.17 -12.80
CA LEU A 119 9.43 -0.17 -11.50
C LEU A 119 8.89 -1.50 -10.95
N VAL A 120 7.56 -1.71 -11.01
CA VAL A 120 6.92 -2.96 -10.59
C VAL A 120 7.30 -4.12 -11.53
N GLY A 121 7.41 -3.84 -12.83
CA GLY A 121 7.83 -4.80 -13.86
C GLY A 121 9.22 -5.38 -13.58
N ALA A 122 10.14 -4.55 -13.08
CA ALA A 122 11.52 -4.92 -12.78
C ALA A 122 11.72 -5.61 -11.41
N CYS A 123 10.68 -5.74 -10.58
CA CYS A 123 10.78 -6.41 -9.29
C CYS A 123 10.66 -7.95 -9.45
N PRO A 124 11.44 -8.74 -8.71
CA PRO A 124 11.38 -10.19 -8.75
C PRO A 124 10.10 -10.74 -8.09
N GLU A 125 9.63 -11.89 -8.58
CA GLU A 125 8.64 -12.73 -7.89
C GLU A 125 9.30 -13.54 -6.76
N PRO A 126 8.59 -13.88 -5.67
CA PRO A 126 7.18 -13.60 -5.37
C PRO A 126 6.93 -12.27 -4.64
N GLU A 127 7.96 -11.49 -4.30
CA GLU A 127 7.80 -10.26 -3.52
C GLU A 127 7.36 -9.04 -4.34
N ARG A 128 6.96 -9.23 -5.61
CA ARG A 128 6.56 -8.13 -6.49
C ARG A 128 5.48 -7.27 -5.82
N PRO A 129 5.65 -5.93 -5.80
CA PRO A 129 4.68 -5.06 -5.15
C PRO A 129 3.38 -4.98 -5.96
N HIS A 130 2.25 -4.91 -5.26
CA HIS A 130 0.96 -4.60 -5.83
C HIS A 130 0.85 -3.10 -6.10
N LEU A 131 0.60 -2.72 -7.35
CA LEU A 131 0.33 -1.35 -7.74
C LEU A 131 -1.18 -1.11 -7.79
N GLY A 132 -1.63 0.00 -7.20
CA GLY A 132 -3.00 0.48 -7.28
C GLY A 132 -3.04 1.95 -7.67
N GLU A 133 -4.08 2.37 -8.37
CA GLU A 133 -4.33 3.76 -8.74
C GLU A 133 -5.67 4.21 -8.14
N PHE A 134 -5.63 5.35 -7.45
CA PHE A 134 -6.83 5.98 -6.89
C PHE A 134 -7.48 6.90 -7.92
N GLU A 135 -8.80 6.83 -8.00
CA GLU A 135 -9.62 7.67 -8.86
C GLU A 135 -10.83 8.16 -8.09
N ALA A 136 -11.27 9.38 -8.38
CA ALA A 136 -12.57 9.88 -7.97
C ALA A 136 -13.55 9.78 -9.14
N ASP A 137 -14.78 9.35 -8.88
CA ASP A 137 -15.85 9.46 -9.87
C ASP A 137 -16.46 10.86 -9.89
N ALA A 138 -17.43 11.09 -10.79
CA ALA A 138 -18.11 12.37 -10.94
C ALA A 138 -18.90 12.81 -9.69
N ARG A 139 -19.18 11.89 -8.75
CA ARG A 139 -19.84 12.17 -7.47
C ARG A 139 -18.84 12.37 -6.34
N GLY A 140 -17.54 12.34 -6.63
CA GLY A 140 -16.47 12.47 -5.66
C GLY A 140 -16.22 11.21 -4.83
N ALA A 141 -16.83 10.06 -5.19
CA ALA A 141 -16.54 8.81 -4.51
C ALA A 141 -15.18 8.26 -4.97
N LEU A 142 -14.40 7.76 -4.01
CA LEU A 142 -13.05 7.25 -4.26
C LEU A 142 -13.08 5.76 -4.59
N TRP A 143 -12.25 5.40 -5.55
CA TRP A 143 -12.08 4.05 -6.07
C TRP A 143 -10.59 3.72 -6.15
N LEU A 144 -10.22 2.48 -5.81
CA LEU A 144 -8.90 1.93 -6.06
C LEU A 144 -9.00 0.94 -7.22
N ARG A 145 -8.18 1.16 -8.25
CA ARG A 145 -7.98 0.20 -9.33
C ARG A 145 -6.65 -0.51 -9.14
N LEU A 146 -6.68 -1.81 -8.89
CA LEU A 146 -5.47 -2.62 -8.78
C LEU A 146 -4.94 -2.95 -10.17
N TRP A 147 -3.64 -2.86 -10.37
CA TRP A 147 -2.97 -3.26 -11.60
C TRP A 147 -2.46 -4.69 -11.46
N ALA A 148 -2.78 -5.54 -12.44
CA ALA A 148 -2.35 -6.93 -12.48
C ALA A 148 -1.34 -7.13 -13.61
N LEU A 149 -0.24 -7.83 -13.33
CA LEU A 149 0.67 -8.33 -14.35
C LEU A 149 0.07 -9.60 -14.97
N ARG A 150 -0.11 -9.66 -16.29
CA ARG A 150 -0.45 -10.93 -16.98
C ARG A 150 0.82 -11.68 -17.35
N ASP A 151 0.69 -12.95 -17.70
CA ASP A 151 1.79 -13.87 -18.07
C ASP A 151 2.70 -13.34 -19.19
N SER A 152 2.23 -12.37 -19.98
CA SER A 152 3.01 -11.67 -21.00
C SER A 152 3.92 -10.55 -20.46
N GLY A 153 4.01 -10.38 -19.14
CA GLY A 153 4.74 -9.28 -18.50
C GLY A 153 4.07 -7.90 -18.66
N ARG A 154 2.94 -7.81 -19.36
CA ARG A 154 2.16 -6.57 -19.52
C ARG A 154 1.23 -6.37 -18.33
N GLN A 155 1.24 -5.17 -17.77
CA GLN A 155 0.33 -4.77 -16.70
C GLN A 155 -0.98 -4.26 -17.27
N HIS A 156 -2.09 -4.76 -16.75
CA HIS A 156 -3.44 -4.37 -17.13
C HIS A 156 -4.21 -3.83 -15.92
N PRO A 157 -5.09 -2.83 -16.13
CA PRO A 157 -5.99 -2.38 -15.08
C PRO A 157 -6.95 -3.52 -14.70
N GLY A 158 -6.98 -3.88 -13.42
CA GLY A 158 -7.89 -4.85 -12.84
C GLY A 158 -9.21 -4.23 -12.37
N GLU A 159 -9.91 -4.96 -11.50
CA GLU A 159 -11.20 -4.51 -10.94
C GLU A 159 -11.03 -3.28 -10.05
N ARG A 160 -12.08 -2.43 -10.04
CA ARG A 160 -12.16 -1.26 -9.16
C ARG A 160 -12.88 -1.66 -7.87
N ALA A 161 -12.27 -1.32 -6.74
CA ALA A 161 -12.86 -1.47 -5.43
C ALA A 161 -13.12 -0.09 -4.81
N ARG A 162 -14.27 0.07 -4.15
CA ARG A 162 -14.61 1.33 -3.49
C ARG A 162 -13.70 1.56 -2.29
N VAL A 163 -13.26 2.81 -2.13
CA VAL A 163 -12.50 3.28 -0.97
C VAL A 163 -13.46 3.95 0.00
N LEU A 164 -13.44 3.50 1.24
CA LEU A 164 -14.31 4.00 2.31
C LEU A 164 -13.46 4.49 3.49
N PRO A 165 -13.73 5.67 4.04
CA PRO A 165 -13.06 6.10 5.26
C PRO A 165 -13.40 5.16 6.42
N LEU A 166 -12.44 4.94 7.30
CA LEU A 166 -12.62 4.18 8.53
C LEU A 166 -12.26 5.04 9.74
N PRO A 167 -12.93 4.84 10.89
CA PRO A 167 -12.46 5.40 12.15
C PRO A 167 -11.10 4.78 12.52
N GLU A 168 -10.34 5.51 13.34
CA GLU A 168 -9.11 4.98 13.93
C GLU A 168 -9.41 3.74 14.79
N PRO A 169 -8.68 2.62 14.57
CA PRO A 169 -8.87 1.42 15.37
C PRO A 169 -8.37 1.62 16.81
N PRO A 170 -8.90 0.86 17.78
CA PRO A 170 -8.50 0.97 19.19
C PRO A 170 -7.04 0.57 19.46
N LEU A 171 -6.42 -0.19 18.55
CA LEU A 171 -5.02 -0.58 18.61
C LEU A 171 -4.34 -0.24 17.28
N HIS A 172 -3.10 0.22 17.36
CA HIS A 172 -2.32 0.53 16.16
C HIS A 172 -2.17 -0.74 15.29
N PRO A 173 -2.39 -0.67 13.96
CA PRO A 173 -2.42 -1.87 13.12
C PRO A 173 -1.14 -2.71 13.11
N ALA A 174 0.01 -2.12 13.48
CA ALA A 174 1.26 -2.85 13.63
C ALA A 174 1.36 -3.67 14.94
N MET A 175 0.55 -3.37 15.97
CA MET A 175 0.62 -4.00 17.30
C MET A 175 0.64 -5.53 17.28
N PRO A 176 -0.22 -6.23 16.52
CA PRO A 176 -0.20 -7.69 16.48
C PRO A 176 1.14 -8.27 16.02
N THR A 177 1.86 -7.54 15.15
CA THR A 177 3.18 -7.94 14.66
C THR A 177 4.34 -7.55 15.58
N LEU A 178 4.11 -6.67 16.55
CA LEU A 178 5.10 -6.32 17.58
C LEU A 178 5.30 -7.44 18.61
N HIS A 179 4.35 -8.37 18.74
CA HIS A 179 4.54 -9.57 19.57
C HIS A 179 5.62 -10.52 19.02
N SER A 180 6.11 -10.30 17.80
CA SER A 180 7.25 -11.01 17.22
C SER A 180 8.61 -10.39 17.53
N TYR A 181 8.70 -9.42 18.44
CA TYR A 181 9.99 -8.97 18.99
C TYR A 181 10.50 -10.04 19.95
N MET A 182 10.95 -11.18 19.40
CA MET A 182 11.89 -12.02 20.13
C MET A 182 13.11 -11.14 20.42
N VAL A 183 13.30 -10.78 21.69
CA VAL A 183 14.61 -10.38 22.16
C VAL A 183 15.47 -11.62 22.00
N PHE A 184 16.28 -11.65 20.94
CA PHE A 184 17.20 -12.76 20.72
C PHE A 184 18.19 -12.78 21.90
N SER A 185 18.28 -13.93 22.55
CA SER A 185 19.17 -14.14 23.70
C SER A 185 20.64 -13.95 23.33
N ASP A 186 20.99 -14.18 22.05
CA ASP A 186 22.32 -14.03 21.52
C ASP A 186 22.33 -13.69 20.02
N ARG A 187 23.51 -13.32 19.52
CA ARG A 187 23.75 -12.89 18.14
C ARG A 187 23.58 -14.01 17.11
N ASP A 188 23.86 -15.26 17.48
CA ASP A 188 23.75 -16.40 16.56
C ASP A 188 22.28 -16.77 16.34
N ALA A 189 21.46 -16.74 17.39
CA ALA A 189 20.01 -16.87 17.31
C ALA A 189 19.38 -15.79 16.41
N ALA A 190 19.86 -14.55 16.51
CA ALA A 190 19.43 -13.47 15.61
C ALA A 190 19.89 -13.69 14.16
N ARG A 191 21.07 -14.27 13.95
CA ARG A 191 21.64 -14.52 12.62
C ARG A 191 20.89 -15.64 11.88
N THR A 192 20.50 -16.70 12.57
CA THR A 192 19.75 -17.83 11.96
C THR A 192 18.44 -17.35 11.33
N VAL A 193 17.70 -16.46 11.99
CA VAL A 193 16.45 -15.86 11.46
C VAL A 193 16.67 -14.99 10.23
N LEU A 194 17.89 -14.47 10.01
CA LEU A 194 18.24 -13.64 8.86
C LEU A 194 18.82 -14.43 7.68
N GLN A 195 19.20 -15.70 7.90
CA GLN A 195 19.84 -16.56 6.90
C GLN A 195 18.91 -17.60 6.27
N GLU A 196 17.74 -17.85 6.86
CA GLU A 196 16.60 -18.51 6.20
C GLU A 196 15.86 -17.54 5.24
#